data_AF-X1MQ01-F1
#
_entry.id   AF-X1MQ01-F1
#
_cell.length_a   1.000
_cell.length_b   1.000
_cell.length_c   1.000
_cell.angle_alpha   90.00
_cell.angle_beta   90.00
_cell.angle_gamma   90.00
#
_symmetry.space_group_name_H-M   'P 1'
#
loop_
_entity.id
_entity.type
_entity.pdbx_description
1 polymer ?
#
loop_
_entity_poly.entity_id
_entity_poly.type
_entity_poly.pdbx_seq_one_letter_code
_entity_poly.pdbx_strand_id
1 'polypeptide(L)'
;MDIFQKGRKTIFPGIGIASLQKFQERAMLLSKRGSKPYLKSQITLPDALTELFFDIETDPMRDICYLHGFLERRNGDNSNERYVAFFSDQPNEQEEKRAFSQTWEFIQKSMPCVIYYYSPYEKTQWKKLQGKYPDVMSEDDIEEMFYSDYTVDLYLDVVKKKTEWPTNDYSIKTLAFYLGFRWRDESPSGAESIEWYHRWVETGDVNIKKRILKYNEDDCIATRVLLDGICSLPLVT
;
A
#
# COMPACT_ATOMS: atom_id res chain seq x y z
N MET A 1 -16.55 31.22 3.94
CA MET A 1 -17.04 30.41 2.81
C MET A 1 -17.93 31.20 1.89
N ASP A 2 -18.88 31.95 2.43
CA ASP A 2 -19.94 32.62 1.64
C ASP A 2 -19.41 33.62 0.61
N ILE A 3 -18.30 34.31 0.89
CA ILE A 3 -17.65 35.23 -0.05
C ILE A 3 -17.09 34.55 -1.32
N PHE A 4 -16.89 33.22 -1.28
CA PHE A 4 -16.35 32.44 -2.40
C PHE A 4 -17.43 31.65 -3.16
N GLN A 5 -18.71 31.82 -2.81
CA GLN A 5 -19.84 31.13 -3.42
C GLN A 5 -20.71 32.08 -4.23
N LYS A 6 -21.14 31.64 -5.42
CA LYS A 6 -22.11 32.32 -6.28
C LYS A 6 -23.21 31.34 -6.66
N GLY A 7 -24.28 31.30 -5.86
CA GLY A 7 -25.33 30.29 -5.97
C GLY A 7 -24.77 28.89 -5.66
N ARG A 8 -24.95 27.93 -6.57
CA ARG A 8 -24.44 26.55 -6.43
C ARG A 8 -22.99 26.35 -6.92
N LYS A 9 -22.30 27.42 -7.31
CA LYS A 9 -20.93 27.37 -7.84
C LYS A 9 -19.98 28.15 -6.94
N THR A 10 -18.69 27.80 -6.98
CA THR A 10 -17.64 28.64 -6.39
C THR A 10 -17.16 29.67 -7.41
N ILE A 11 -16.43 30.69 -6.95
CA ILE A 11 -15.76 31.65 -7.85
C ILE A 11 -14.52 31.06 -8.55
N PHE A 12 -14.09 29.86 -8.17
CA PHE A 12 -12.89 29.22 -8.71
C PHE A 12 -13.26 28.24 -9.84
N PRO A 13 -12.78 28.45 -11.08
CA PRO A 13 -13.03 27.55 -12.18
C PRO A 13 -12.60 26.11 -11.85
N GLY A 14 -13.48 25.14 -12.11
CA GLY A 14 -13.20 23.72 -11.88
C GLY A 14 -13.31 23.24 -10.41
N ILE A 15 -13.59 24.13 -9.46
CA ILE A 15 -13.71 23.77 -8.04
C ILE A 15 -15.17 23.85 -7.59
N GLY A 16 -15.73 22.70 -7.20
CA GLY A 16 -17.06 22.62 -6.60
C GLY A 16 -17.07 23.06 -5.13
N ILE A 17 -18.26 23.32 -4.58
CA ILE A 17 -18.42 23.73 -3.17
C ILE A 17 -17.82 22.68 -2.21
N ALA A 18 -18.11 21.39 -2.45
CA ALA A 18 -17.58 20.30 -1.63
C ALA A 18 -16.04 20.22 -1.67
N SER A 19 -15.44 20.44 -2.84
CA SER A 19 -13.97 20.48 -2.98
C SER A 19 -13.37 21.66 -2.21
N LEU A 20 -14.00 22.84 -2.28
CA LEU A 20 -13.56 24.01 -1.56
C LEU A 20 -13.66 23.81 -0.04
N GLN A 21 -14.75 23.19 0.45
CA GLN A 21 -14.92 22.85 1.87
C GLN A 21 -13.83 21.89 2.34
N LYS A 22 -13.59 20.82 1.58
CA LYS A 22 -12.49 19.88 1.83
C LYS A 22 -11.14 20.59 1.91
N PHE A 23 -10.84 21.51 0.98
CA PHE A 23 -9.58 22.25 1.01
C PHE A 23 -9.46 23.15 2.23
N GLN A 24 -10.55 23.81 2.64
CA GLN A 24 -10.56 24.62 3.86
C GLN A 24 -10.34 23.77 5.10
N GLU A 25 -11.04 22.65 5.24
CA GLU A 25 -10.90 21.71 6.36
C GLU A 25 -9.45 21.22 6.49
N ARG A 26 -8.85 20.78 5.39
CA ARG A 26 -7.44 20.36 5.36
C ARG A 26 -6.48 21.50 5.71
N ALA A 27 -6.71 22.71 5.19
CA ALA A 27 -5.89 23.87 5.51
C ALA A 27 -5.97 24.24 6.99
N MET A 28 -7.16 24.19 7.61
CA MET A 28 -7.34 24.41 9.04
C MET A 28 -6.62 23.34 9.87
N LEU A 29 -6.75 22.07 9.46
CA LEU A 29 -6.10 20.95 10.14
C LEU A 29 -4.57 21.09 10.11
N LEU A 30 -3.99 21.47 8.96
CA LEU A 30 -2.56 21.71 8.78
C LEU A 30 -2.06 22.95 9.55
N SER A 31 -2.86 24.01 9.63
CA SER A 31 -2.44 25.30 10.22
C SER A 31 -2.52 25.29 11.75
N LYS A 32 -3.39 24.48 12.34
CA LYS A 32 -3.59 24.44 13.79
C LYS A 32 -2.56 23.52 14.45
N ARG A 33 -1.69 24.10 15.28
CA ARG A 33 -0.70 23.34 16.06
C ARG A 33 -1.41 22.32 16.97
N GLY A 34 -0.94 21.08 16.94
CA GLY A 34 -1.48 20.00 17.77
C GLY A 34 -2.73 19.32 17.20
N SER A 35 -3.14 19.65 15.97
CA SER A 35 -4.13 18.87 15.22
C SER A 35 -3.74 17.39 15.17
N LYS A 36 -4.75 16.53 15.32
CA LYS A 36 -4.62 15.07 15.25
C LYS A 36 -5.45 14.53 14.09
N PRO A 37 -5.04 13.40 13.49
CA PRO A 37 -5.86 12.70 12.51
C PRO A 37 -7.16 12.19 13.14
N TYR A 38 -8.17 12.00 12.30
CA TYR A 38 -9.48 11.53 12.73
C TYR A 38 -10.20 10.73 11.62
N LEU A 39 -11.21 9.96 12.03
CA LEU A 39 -12.15 9.30 11.13
C LEU A 39 -13.30 10.24 10.79
N LYS A 40 -13.62 10.32 9.50
CA LYS A 40 -14.80 11.01 8.94
C LYS A 40 -16.05 10.13 8.99
N SER A 41 -15.87 8.82 9.08
CA SER A 41 -16.96 7.84 9.17
C SER A 41 -16.43 6.53 9.78
N GLN A 42 -17.35 5.70 10.29
CA GLN A 42 -17.02 4.39 10.83
C GLN A 42 -16.33 3.51 9.78
N ILE A 43 -15.30 2.79 10.20
CA ILE A 43 -14.62 1.79 9.37
C ILE A 43 -15.14 0.41 9.77
N THR A 44 -15.51 -0.38 8.77
CA THR A 44 -15.71 -1.81 8.88
C THR A 44 -14.63 -2.47 8.03
N LEU A 45 -13.85 -3.35 8.64
CA LEU A 45 -12.82 -4.15 7.98
C LEU A 45 -13.26 -5.61 8.03
N PRO A 46 -12.87 -6.43 7.03
CA PRO A 46 -13.05 -7.87 7.12
C PRO A 46 -12.28 -8.44 8.31
N ASP A 47 -12.77 -9.55 8.85
CA ASP A 47 -12.17 -10.26 9.98
C ASP A 47 -11.66 -11.63 9.51
N ALA A 48 -10.38 -11.92 9.77
CA ALA A 48 -9.79 -13.23 9.59
C ALA A 48 -8.64 -13.42 10.57
N LEU A 49 -8.35 -14.68 10.91
CA LEU A 49 -7.26 -15.02 11.83
C LEU A 49 -5.89 -14.61 11.29
N THR A 50 -5.71 -14.66 9.98
CA THR A 50 -4.47 -14.31 9.28
C THR A 50 -4.65 -13.02 8.49
N GLU A 51 -3.72 -12.09 8.65
CA GLU A 51 -3.63 -10.84 7.89
C GLU A 51 -2.33 -10.85 7.09
N LEU A 52 -2.40 -10.42 5.82
CA LEU A 52 -1.26 -10.30 4.93
C LEU A 52 -1.12 -8.84 4.49
N PHE A 53 -0.02 -8.17 4.86
CA PHE A 53 0.31 -6.83 4.38
C PHE A 53 1.22 -6.92 3.18
N PHE A 54 0.67 -6.61 2.01
CA PHE A 54 1.22 -6.91 0.71
C PHE A 54 1.83 -5.67 0.04
N ASP A 55 3.06 -5.82 -0.46
CA ASP A 55 3.76 -4.81 -1.25
C ASP A 55 4.57 -5.48 -2.38
N ILE A 56 4.85 -4.74 -3.45
CA ILE A 56 5.63 -5.22 -4.61
C ILE A 56 6.72 -4.24 -5.00
N GLU A 57 7.77 -4.77 -5.61
CA GLU A 57 8.77 -3.95 -6.29
C GLU A 57 8.83 -4.30 -7.79
N THR A 58 8.87 -3.26 -8.62
CA THR A 58 8.96 -3.43 -10.07
C THR A 58 10.08 -2.57 -10.66
N ASP A 59 10.58 -3.00 -11.82
CA ASP A 59 11.44 -2.21 -12.69
C ASP A 59 10.72 -1.96 -14.02
N PRO A 60 10.16 -0.76 -14.22
CA PRO A 60 9.46 -0.39 -15.46
C PRO A 60 10.35 -0.42 -16.71
N MET A 61 11.68 -0.27 -16.57
CA MET A 61 12.59 -0.29 -17.71
C MET A 61 12.81 -1.71 -18.24
N ARG A 62 12.67 -2.71 -17.37
CA ARG A 62 12.77 -4.14 -17.70
C ARG A 62 11.42 -4.83 -17.86
N ASP A 63 10.33 -4.12 -17.60
CA ASP A 63 8.98 -4.65 -17.61
C ASP A 63 8.80 -5.86 -16.68
N ILE A 64 9.36 -5.77 -15.46
CA ILE A 64 9.41 -6.87 -14.49
C ILE A 64 8.93 -6.47 -13.10
N CYS A 65 8.11 -7.31 -12.46
CA CYS A 65 7.84 -7.33 -11.02
C CYS A 65 8.82 -8.30 -10.36
N TYR A 66 9.86 -7.78 -9.72
CA TYR A 66 10.97 -8.62 -9.25
C TYR A 66 10.85 -9.05 -7.79
N LEU A 67 9.92 -8.48 -7.02
CA LEU A 67 9.69 -8.86 -5.63
C LEU A 67 8.22 -8.71 -5.25
N HIS A 68 7.71 -9.75 -4.58
CA HIS A 68 6.43 -9.75 -3.87
C HIS A 68 6.71 -9.99 -2.38
N GLY A 69 6.30 -9.06 -1.53
CA GLY A 69 6.52 -9.12 -0.08
C GLY A 69 5.23 -9.17 0.70
N PHE A 70 5.26 -9.94 1.79
CA PHE A 70 4.15 -10.07 2.72
C PHE A 70 4.67 -9.99 4.14
N LEU A 71 4.08 -9.11 4.95
CA LEU A 71 4.11 -9.28 6.40
C LEU A 71 2.87 -10.07 6.80
N GLU A 72 3.06 -11.30 7.27
CA GLU A 72 2.00 -12.12 7.84
C GLU A 72 1.85 -11.76 9.32
N ARG A 73 0.62 -11.47 9.75
CA ARG A 73 0.24 -11.27 11.16
C ARG A 73 -0.93 -12.19 11.51
N ARG A 74 -0.94 -12.75 12.72
CA ARG A 74 -2.04 -13.60 13.19
C ARG A 74 -2.70 -13.00 14.43
N ASN A 75 -4.03 -13.10 14.51
CA ASN A 75 -4.84 -12.59 15.63
C ASN A 75 -4.58 -11.12 15.99
N GLY A 76 -4.16 -10.28 15.03
CA GLY A 76 -3.81 -8.89 15.30
C GLY A 76 -2.60 -8.68 16.23
N ASP A 77 -1.77 -9.70 16.47
CA ASP A 77 -0.64 -9.64 17.40
C ASP A 77 0.69 -9.43 16.66
N ASN A 78 1.24 -8.24 16.81
CA ASN A 78 2.48 -7.85 16.13
C ASN A 78 3.71 -8.67 16.57
N SER A 79 3.65 -9.37 17.71
CA SER A 79 4.79 -10.20 18.18
C SER A 79 4.98 -11.49 17.39
N ASN A 80 3.98 -11.90 16.60
CA ASN A 80 4.03 -13.08 15.75
C ASN A 80 4.25 -12.77 14.27
N GLU A 81 4.58 -11.52 13.94
CA GLU A 81 4.80 -11.07 12.57
C GLU A 81 5.90 -11.88 11.87
N ARG A 82 5.65 -12.26 10.62
CA ARG A 82 6.61 -12.97 9.78
C ARG A 82 6.65 -12.38 8.38
N TYR A 83 7.83 -11.91 7.97
CA TYR A 83 8.05 -11.49 6.60
C TYR A 83 8.29 -12.70 5.67
N VAL A 84 7.58 -12.72 4.55
CA VAL A 84 7.68 -13.73 3.48
C VAL A 84 7.85 -12.99 2.16
N ALA A 85 8.83 -13.42 1.36
CA ALA A 85 9.18 -12.75 0.11
C ALA A 85 9.40 -13.75 -1.02
N PHE A 86 8.92 -13.40 -2.21
CA PHE A 86 9.16 -14.12 -3.45
C PHE A 86 9.88 -13.20 -4.42
N PHE A 87 11.17 -13.48 -4.63
CA PHE A 87 12.09 -12.63 -5.38
C PHE A 87 12.51 -13.33 -6.68
N SER A 88 12.56 -12.56 -7.77
CA SER A 88 13.05 -13.00 -9.08
C SER A 88 14.57 -12.94 -9.10
N ASP A 89 15.23 -14.10 -9.03
CA ASP A 89 16.70 -14.19 -8.90
C ASP A 89 17.43 -13.91 -10.22
N GLN A 90 16.71 -13.68 -11.30
CA GLN A 90 17.21 -13.15 -12.56
C GLN A 90 16.16 -12.20 -13.17
N PRO A 91 16.57 -11.19 -13.94
CA PRO A 91 15.65 -10.26 -14.60
C PRO A 91 15.09 -10.87 -15.90
N ASN A 92 14.48 -12.05 -15.81
CA ASN A 92 13.90 -12.74 -16.96
C ASN A 92 12.49 -13.25 -16.67
N GLU A 93 11.78 -13.59 -17.74
CA GLU A 93 10.39 -14.03 -17.71
C GLU A 93 10.18 -15.29 -16.87
N GLN A 94 11.12 -16.24 -16.92
CA GLN A 94 11.02 -17.50 -16.18
C GLN A 94 11.04 -17.27 -14.66
N GLU A 95 11.95 -16.42 -14.18
CA GLU A 95 12.06 -16.10 -12.76
C GLU A 95 10.92 -15.22 -12.25
N GLU A 96 10.45 -14.27 -13.06
CA GLU A 96 9.25 -13.48 -12.73
C GLU A 96 8.02 -14.37 -12.61
N LYS A 97 7.80 -15.27 -13.57
CA LYS A 97 6.70 -16.24 -13.53
C LYS A 97 6.81 -17.14 -12.31
N ARG A 98 8.02 -17.61 -11.97
CA ARG A 98 8.25 -18.43 -10.77
C ARG A 98 7.88 -17.67 -9.49
N ALA A 99 8.33 -16.42 -9.35
CA ALA A 99 8.02 -15.59 -8.19
C ALA A 99 6.52 -15.32 -8.08
N PHE A 100 5.85 -15.00 -9.20
CA PHE A 100 4.40 -14.80 -9.24
C PHE A 100 3.62 -16.07 -8.87
N SER A 101 4.00 -17.22 -9.43
CA SER A 101 3.39 -18.52 -9.12
C SER A 101 3.53 -18.91 -7.65
N GLN A 102 4.73 -18.77 -7.08
CA GLN A 102 4.93 -19.05 -5.65
C GLN A 102 4.15 -18.09 -4.76
N THR A 103 4.02 -16.84 -5.19
CA THR A 103 3.21 -15.84 -4.48
C THR A 103 1.73 -16.23 -4.48
N TRP A 104 1.19 -16.65 -5.62
CA TRP A 104 -0.20 -17.07 -5.69
C TRP A 104 -0.46 -18.31 -4.82
N GLU A 105 0.42 -19.32 -4.90
CA GLU A 105 0.33 -20.49 -4.02
C GLU A 105 0.39 -20.12 -2.54
N PHE A 106 1.21 -19.14 -2.16
CA PHE A 106 1.31 -18.68 -0.78
C PHE A 106 0.00 -18.05 -0.28
N ILE A 107 -0.61 -17.19 -1.09
CA ILE A 107 -1.92 -16.60 -0.76
C ILE A 107 -2.96 -17.70 -0.62
N GLN A 108 -3.04 -18.63 -1.56
CA GLN A 108 -4.00 -19.75 -1.51
C GLN A 108 -3.82 -20.60 -0.24
N LYS A 109 -2.58 -20.88 0.17
CA LYS A 109 -2.27 -21.62 1.41
C LYS A 109 -2.56 -20.83 2.69
N SER A 110 -2.61 -19.51 2.59
CA SER A 110 -2.87 -18.62 3.74
C SER A 110 -4.35 -18.40 4.01
N MET A 111 -5.22 -18.76 3.06
CA MET A 111 -6.67 -18.63 3.20
C MET A 111 -7.23 -19.53 4.32
N PRO A 112 -8.22 -19.07 5.10
CA PRO A 112 -8.83 -17.73 5.04
C PRO A 112 -7.92 -16.64 5.63
N CYS A 113 -7.73 -15.55 4.88
CA CYS A 113 -6.94 -14.39 5.30
C CYS A 113 -7.55 -13.06 4.80
N VAL A 114 -7.16 -11.94 5.42
CA VAL A 114 -7.37 -10.59 4.87
C VAL A 114 -6.06 -10.11 4.25
N ILE A 115 -6.13 -9.53 3.04
CA ILE A 115 -5.00 -8.92 2.35
C ILE A 115 -5.15 -7.41 2.39
N TYR A 116 -4.16 -6.72 2.96
CA TYR A 116 -4.06 -5.26 2.94
C TYR A 116 -2.94 -4.84 2.00
N TYR A 117 -3.23 -3.94 1.07
CA TYR A 117 -2.22 -3.30 0.22
C TYR A 117 -2.46 -1.80 0.21
N TYR A 118 -1.43 -1.03 -0.13
CA TYR A 118 -1.56 0.42 0.03
C TYR A 118 -2.32 1.06 -1.11
N SER A 119 -2.14 0.68 -2.36
CA SER A 119 -2.59 1.49 -3.49
C SER A 119 -3.10 0.70 -4.71
N PRO A 120 -3.81 1.34 -5.65
CA PRO A 120 -4.21 0.69 -6.90
C PRO A 120 -3.06 0.15 -7.75
N TYR A 121 -1.82 0.56 -7.46
CA TYR A 121 -0.63 0.13 -8.18
C TYR A 121 -0.45 -1.38 -8.11
N GLU A 122 -0.58 -1.98 -6.91
CA GLU A 122 -0.42 -3.43 -6.71
C GLU A 122 -1.41 -4.22 -7.58
N LYS A 123 -2.70 -3.83 -7.55
CA LYS A 123 -3.75 -4.39 -8.41
C LYS A 123 -3.44 -4.23 -9.90
N THR A 124 -2.90 -3.08 -10.30
CA THR A 124 -2.56 -2.83 -11.71
C THR A 124 -1.43 -3.74 -12.18
N GLN A 125 -0.39 -3.91 -11.36
CA GLN A 125 0.73 -4.80 -11.70
C GLN A 125 0.30 -6.26 -11.71
N TRP A 126 -0.54 -6.70 -10.77
CA TRP A 126 -1.04 -8.07 -10.77
C TRP A 126 -1.91 -8.39 -11.99
N LYS A 127 -2.75 -7.45 -12.44
CA LYS A 127 -3.49 -7.63 -13.71
C LYS A 127 -2.58 -7.79 -14.91
N LYS A 128 -1.45 -7.08 -14.90
CA LYS A 128 -0.43 -7.22 -15.94
C LYS A 128 0.28 -8.58 -15.86
N LEU A 129 0.66 -9.03 -14.65
CA LEU A 129 1.27 -10.34 -14.44
C LEU A 129 0.34 -11.48 -14.84
N GLN A 130 -0.94 -11.40 -14.49
CA GLN A 130 -1.95 -12.36 -14.90
C GLN A 130 -2.07 -12.42 -16.42
N GLY A 131 -2.14 -11.28 -17.11
CA GLY A 131 -2.17 -11.23 -18.58
C GLY A 131 -0.88 -11.78 -19.23
N LYS A 132 0.28 -11.63 -18.57
CA LYS A 132 1.57 -12.17 -19.02
C LYS A 132 1.67 -13.68 -18.77
N TYR A 133 1.09 -14.17 -17.68
CA TYR A 133 1.18 -15.54 -17.18
C TYR A 133 -0.21 -16.14 -16.87
N PRO A 134 -1.09 -16.31 -17.87
CA PRO A 134 -2.47 -16.76 -17.65
C PRO A 134 -2.57 -18.22 -17.16
N ASP A 135 -1.49 -18.99 -17.25
CA ASP A 135 -1.43 -20.36 -16.73
C ASP A 135 -1.09 -20.42 -15.23
N VAL A 136 -0.69 -19.30 -14.62
CA VAL A 136 -0.43 -19.19 -13.17
C VAL A 136 -1.70 -18.86 -12.40
N MET A 137 -2.49 -17.92 -12.92
CA MET A 137 -3.70 -17.39 -12.28
C MET A 137 -4.73 -17.10 -13.38
N SER A 138 -5.97 -17.55 -13.19
CA SER A 138 -7.06 -17.27 -14.15
C SER A 138 -7.57 -15.83 -14.05
N GLU A 139 -8.34 -15.38 -15.04
CA GLU A 139 -9.02 -14.07 -14.99
C GLU A 139 -10.03 -14.01 -13.83
N ASP A 140 -10.74 -15.11 -13.56
CA ASP A 140 -11.68 -15.20 -12.44
C ASP A 140 -10.94 -15.10 -11.10
N ASP A 141 -9.79 -15.77 -10.94
CA ASP A 141 -8.99 -15.73 -9.70
C ASP A 141 -8.56 -14.30 -9.35
N ILE A 142 -8.09 -13.53 -10.34
CA ILE A 142 -7.63 -12.15 -10.08
C ILE A 142 -8.79 -11.19 -9.81
N GLU A 143 -9.94 -11.41 -10.44
CA GLU A 143 -11.15 -10.66 -10.15
C GLU A 143 -11.64 -10.97 -8.74
N GLU A 144 -11.77 -12.25 -8.38
CA GLU A 144 -12.15 -12.68 -7.04
C GLU A 144 -11.20 -12.11 -5.99
N MET A 145 -9.89 -12.20 -6.22
CA MET A 145 -8.90 -11.69 -5.27
C MET A 145 -9.06 -10.18 -5.00
N PHE A 146 -9.16 -9.33 -6.02
CA PHE A 146 -9.17 -7.87 -5.85
C PHE A 146 -10.56 -7.22 -5.79
N TYR A 147 -11.63 -8.01 -5.83
CA TYR A 147 -13.01 -7.55 -5.61
C TYR A 147 -13.71 -8.27 -4.45
N SER A 148 -13.03 -9.24 -3.80
CA SER A 148 -13.46 -9.82 -2.53
C SER A 148 -13.43 -8.80 -1.40
N ASP A 149 -14.36 -8.95 -0.45
CA ASP A 149 -14.40 -8.18 0.80
C ASP A 149 -13.15 -8.41 1.67
N TYR A 150 -12.35 -9.44 1.38
CA TYR A 150 -11.13 -9.80 2.12
C TYR A 150 -9.84 -9.16 1.57
N THR A 151 -9.92 -8.33 0.53
CA THR A 151 -8.76 -7.64 -0.04
C THR A 151 -9.01 -6.13 -0.04
N VAL A 152 -8.23 -5.40 0.76
CA VAL A 152 -8.51 -4.01 1.12
C VAL A 152 -7.44 -3.07 0.56
N ASP A 153 -7.85 -2.16 -0.33
CA ASP A 153 -7.06 -1.01 -0.77
C ASP A 153 -7.07 0.06 0.35
N LEU A 154 -6.04 0.09 1.18
CA LEU A 154 -6.02 1.03 2.31
C LEU A 154 -6.07 2.49 1.85
N TYR A 155 -5.49 2.85 0.72
CA TYR A 155 -5.50 4.23 0.25
C TYR A 155 -6.87 4.67 -0.23
N LEU A 156 -7.49 3.93 -1.15
CA LEU A 156 -8.77 4.32 -1.75
C LEU A 156 -9.95 4.01 -0.84
N ASP A 157 -9.98 2.86 -0.18
CA ASP A 157 -11.16 2.43 0.56
C ASP A 157 -11.22 2.98 1.99
N VAL A 158 -10.05 3.32 2.54
CA VAL A 158 -9.95 3.75 3.93
C VAL A 158 -9.39 5.17 4.03
N VAL A 159 -8.12 5.40 3.69
CA VAL A 159 -7.41 6.67 3.93
C VAL A 159 -8.14 7.84 3.26
N LYS A 160 -8.31 7.81 1.94
CA LYS A 160 -8.94 8.92 1.20
C LYS A 160 -10.42 9.11 1.58
N LYS A 161 -11.16 8.00 1.70
CA LYS A 161 -12.62 8.05 1.89
C LYS A 161 -13.00 8.35 3.34
N LYS A 162 -12.34 7.74 4.32
CA LYS A 162 -12.81 7.64 5.71
C LYS A 162 -11.92 8.35 6.72
N THR A 163 -10.75 8.86 6.34
CA THR A 163 -9.83 9.55 7.27
C THR A 163 -9.49 10.96 6.82
N GLU A 164 -8.98 11.76 7.75
CA GLU A 164 -8.32 13.03 7.46
C GLU A 164 -7.09 13.20 8.35
N TRP A 165 -6.00 13.72 7.79
CA TRP A 165 -4.67 13.75 8.42
C TRP A 165 -4.07 15.16 8.35
N PRO A 166 -3.37 15.61 9.40
CA PRO A 166 -2.61 16.86 9.40
C PRO A 166 -1.30 16.72 8.60
N THR A 167 -1.38 16.21 7.37
CA THR A 167 -0.25 15.95 6.47
C THR A 167 -0.50 16.53 5.08
N ASN A 168 0.58 16.91 4.38
CA ASN A 168 0.48 17.54 3.06
C ASN A 168 -0.08 16.56 2.00
N ASP A 169 0.31 15.30 2.11
CA ASP A 169 -0.13 14.20 1.27
C ASP A 169 -0.56 12.99 2.11
N TYR A 170 -1.09 11.99 1.42
CA TYR A 170 -1.44 10.69 1.97
C TYR A 170 -0.59 9.60 1.29
N SER A 171 0.72 9.80 1.17
CA SER A 171 1.61 8.69 0.84
C SER A 171 1.79 7.79 2.07
N ILE A 172 2.04 6.51 1.86
CA ILE A 172 2.28 5.56 2.96
C ILE A 172 3.44 6.04 3.84
N LYS A 173 4.49 6.59 3.22
CA LYS A 173 5.63 7.19 3.91
C LYS A 173 5.18 8.30 4.84
N THR A 174 4.53 9.33 4.32
CA THR A 174 4.07 10.46 5.13
C THR A 174 3.21 10.01 6.32
N LEU A 175 2.27 9.08 6.10
CA LEU A 175 1.36 8.62 7.15
C LEU A 175 2.05 7.72 8.18
N ALA A 176 2.87 6.77 7.75
CA ALA A 176 3.62 5.91 8.67
C ALA A 176 4.66 6.72 9.48
N PHE A 177 5.34 7.69 8.85
CA PHE A 177 6.22 8.64 9.55
C PHE A 177 5.46 9.43 10.63
N TYR A 178 4.25 9.90 10.30
CA TYR A 178 3.36 10.59 11.25
C TYR A 178 3.02 9.69 12.45
N LEU A 179 2.79 8.40 12.20
CA LEU A 179 2.52 7.38 13.22
C LEU A 179 3.77 6.88 13.97
N GLY A 180 4.94 7.46 13.69
CA GLY A 180 6.19 7.17 14.40
C GLY A 180 7.03 6.05 13.78
N PHE A 181 6.58 5.42 12.69
CA PHE A 181 7.38 4.42 11.97
C PHE A 181 8.56 5.09 11.25
N ARG A 182 9.67 4.36 11.14
CA ARG A 182 10.87 4.79 10.43
C ARG A 182 11.38 3.60 9.64
N TRP A 183 11.57 3.79 8.34
CA TRP A 183 12.29 2.82 7.51
C TRP A 183 13.70 2.64 8.03
N ARG A 184 14.23 1.43 7.88
CA ARG A 184 15.58 1.08 8.30
C ARG A 184 16.64 1.55 7.31
N ASP A 185 16.25 1.87 6.07
CA ASP A 185 17.12 2.50 5.07
C ASP A 185 17.15 4.03 5.23
N GLU A 186 18.28 4.66 4.93
CA GLU A 186 18.45 6.11 5.00
C GLU A 186 17.79 6.86 3.84
N SER A 187 17.61 6.20 2.68
CA SER A 187 16.99 6.77 1.48
C SER A 187 15.89 5.85 0.93
N PRO A 188 14.80 5.63 1.70
CA PRO A 188 13.73 4.72 1.32
C PRO A 188 12.91 5.31 0.16
N SER A 189 13.15 4.89 -1.07
CA SER A 189 12.40 5.35 -2.25
C SER A 189 12.27 4.24 -3.30
N GLY A 190 11.12 4.19 -3.99
CA GLY A 190 10.93 3.22 -5.07
C GLY A 190 11.83 3.49 -6.29
N ALA A 191 12.32 4.72 -6.47
CA ALA A 191 13.33 5.01 -7.48
C ALA A 191 14.70 4.42 -7.10
N GLU A 192 15.02 4.43 -5.81
CA GLU A 192 16.24 3.82 -5.28
C GLU A 192 16.17 2.29 -5.32
N SER A 193 14.99 1.69 -5.05
CA SER A 193 14.84 0.22 -5.16
C SER A 193 15.11 -0.29 -6.57
N ILE A 194 14.69 0.46 -7.61
CA ILE A 194 15.02 0.17 -9.02
C ILE A 194 16.54 0.25 -9.26
N GLU A 195 17.23 1.27 -8.75
CA GLU A 195 18.68 1.41 -8.88
C GLU A 195 19.43 0.26 -8.18
N TRP A 196 19.00 -0.11 -6.97
CA TRP A 196 19.56 -1.23 -6.23
C TRP A 196 19.34 -2.54 -6.99
N TYR A 197 18.14 -2.76 -7.53
CA TYR A 197 17.86 -3.95 -8.32
C TYR A 197 18.75 -4.02 -9.56
N HIS A 198 18.91 -2.91 -10.28
CA HIS A 198 19.80 -2.83 -11.43
C HIS A 198 21.24 -3.21 -11.07
N ARG A 199 21.78 -2.65 -9.98
CA ARG A 199 23.14 -2.98 -9.51
C ARG A 199 23.26 -4.42 -9.04
N TRP A 200 22.25 -4.95 -8.35
CA TRP A 200 22.24 -6.33 -7.92
C TRP A 200 22.26 -7.28 -9.13
N VAL A 201 21.50 -7.00 -10.18
CA VAL A 201 21.53 -7.76 -11.44
C VAL A 201 22.93 -7.77 -12.07
N GLU A 202 23.64 -6.64 -12.07
CA GLU A 202 24.97 -6.54 -12.65
C GLU A 202 26.06 -7.23 -11.82
N THR A 203 25.94 -7.16 -10.50
CA THR A 203 27.02 -7.53 -9.57
C THR A 203 26.80 -8.85 -8.85
N GLY A 204 25.56 -9.29 -8.71
CA GLY A 204 25.16 -10.39 -7.84
C GLY A 204 25.38 -10.11 -6.34
N ASP A 205 25.61 -8.86 -5.93
CA ASP A 205 25.95 -8.54 -4.54
C ASP A 205 24.78 -8.82 -3.58
N VAL A 206 24.96 -9.85 -2.75
CA VAL A 206 23.98 -10.31 -1.76
C VAL A 206 23.57 -9.23 -0.76
N ASN A 207 24.41 -8.23 -0.50
CA ASN A 207 24.08 -7.13 0.41
C ASN A 207 23.06 -6.17 -0.22
N ILE A 208 23.13 -5.97 -1.54
CA ILE A 208 22.14 -5.17 -2.27
C ILE A 208 20.80 -5.89 -2.27
N LYS A 209 20.78 -7.21 -2.53
CA LYS A 209 19.53 -8.01 -2.41
C LYS A 209 18.93 -7.93 -1.01
N LYS A 210 19.75 -8.08 0.04
CA LYS A 210 19.30 -7.91 1.44
C LYS A 210 18.72 -6.53 1.70
N ARG A 211 19.32 -5.48 1.13
CA ARG A 211 18.81 -4.10 1.24
C ARG A 211 17.43 -3.95 0.60
N ILE A 212 17.23 -4.49 -0.60
CA ILE A 212 15.93 -4.49 -1.30
C ILE A 212 14.87 -5.22 -0.48
N LEU A 213 15.17 -6.44 0.00
CA LEU A 213 14.25 -7.22 0.84
C LEU A 213 13.88 -6.47 2.13
N LYS A 214 14.86 -5.81 2.76
CA LYS A 214 14.65 -5.02 3.97
C LYS A 214 13.76 -3.79 3.71
N TYR A 215 13.94 -3.14 2.57
CA TYR A 215 13.12 -2.00 2.16
C TYR A 215 11.65 -2.40 1.94
N ASN A 216 11.41 -3.49 1.20
CA ASN A 216 10.07 -4.00 0.95
C ASN A 216 9.42 -4.56 2.24
N GLU A 217 10.17 -5.22 3.12
CA GLU A 217 9.69 -5.58 4.46
C GLU A 217 9.23 -4.34 5.25
N ASP A 218 9.96 -3.22 5.16
CA ASP A 218 9.55 -1.97 5.81
C ASP A 218 8.28 -1.38 5.19
N ASP A 219 8.07 -1.50 3.88
CA ASP A 219 6.83 -1.06 3.22
C ASP A 219 5.61 -1.92 3.65
N CYS A 220 5.78 -3.24 3.81
CA CYS A 220 4.77 -4.11 4.42
C CYS A 220 4.48 -3.72 5.88
N ILE A 221 5.51 -3.49 6.70
CA ILE A 221 5.35 -3.04 8.10
C ILE A 221 4.68 -1.67 8.17
N ALA A 222 5.05 -0.73 7.32
CA ALA A 222 4.44 0.59 7.27
C ALA A 222 2.93 0.51 7.01
N THR A 223 2.52 -0.38 6.10
CA THR A 223 1.11 -0.65 5.80
C THR A 223 0.37 -1.19 7.04
N ARG A 224 1.00 -2.09 7.80
CA ARG A 224 0.48 -2.61 9.08
C ARG A 224 0.41 -1.55 10.18
N VAL A 225 1.43 -0.70 10.31
CA VAL A 225 1.43 0.47 11.21
C VAL A 225 0.26 1.39 10.88
N LEU A 226 0.05 1.66 9.60
CA LEU A 226 -1.02 2.54 9.17
C LEU A 226 -2.39 1.95 9.51
N LEU A 227 -2.60 0.66 9.27
CA LEU A 227 -3.85 -0.01 9.64
C LEU A 227 -4.15 0.14 11.14
N ASP A 228 -3.20 -0.21 11.99
CA ASP A 228 -3.35 -0.11 13.45
C ASP A 228 -3.61 1.34 13.88
N GLY A 229 -2.85 2.27 13.29
CA GLY A 229 -3.00 3.70 13.52
C GLY A 229 -4.40 4.19 13.16
N ILE A 230 -4.93 3.80 12.00
CA ILE A 230 -6.28 4.12 11.54
C ILE A 230 -7.34 3.58 12.52
N CYS A 231 -7.20 2.32 12.96
CA CYS A 231 -8.15 1.70 13.89
C CYS A 231 -8.18 2.40 15.26
N SER A 232 -7.12 3.10 15.64
CA SER A 232 -7.03 3.88 16.87
C SER A 232 -7.55 5.33 16.76
N LEU A 233 -7.90 5.79 15.55
CA LEU A 233 -8.31 7.17 15.34
C LEU A 233 -9.68 7.47 15.96
N PRO A 234 -9.86 8.69 16.53
CA PRO A 234 -11.17 9.10 17.01
C PRO A 234 -12.13 9.33 15.84
N LEU A 235 -13.37 8.86 15.99
CA LEU A 235 -14.47 9.23 15.10
C LEU A 235 -14.96 10.64 15.46
N VAL A 236 -14.91 11.55 14.50
CA VAL A 236 -15.49 12.88 14.65
C VAL A 236 -16.84 12.87 13.96
N THR A 237 -17.90 12.99 14.78
CA THR A 237 -19.29 13.15 14.35
C THR A 237 -19.65 14.60 14.10
#